data_AF-A0AAV9WRK4-F1
#
_entry.id   AF-A0AAV9WRK4-F1
#
_cell.length_a   1.000
_cell.length_b   1.000
_cell.length_c   1.000
_cell.angle_alpha   90.00
_cell.angle_beta   90.00
_cell.angle_gamma   90.00
#
_symmetry.space_group_name_H-M   'P 1'
#
loop_
_entity.id
_entity.type
_entity.pdbx_description
1 polymer ?
#
loop_
_entity_poly.entity_id
_entity_poly.type
_entity_poly.pdbx_seq_one_letter_code
_entity_poly.pdbx_strand_id
1 'polypeptide(L)'
;MDGETNTPSDVEPIFKPLEAYKITSLPSSAYYIPNFLTPHESSSLLHSISKNQWTQLSHRRLQPHPAPLTPSGHLLTSKSLAPYLERPIVDRILSLSFSDDPSDISNNNNNNENSNKNINTRDDVVSYNIKEGRKRRIFTSSPHHRPNHVLINEYPPGTGIPSHQDGAAYFPVVCTVTLSSHTVLEITPKQVTDSTTTNENNENTAECNDGVKYKIYQEPLSLLITTDEIYTSHLHGISATTTDENLSPSTINNWNLLSDDTRNMIQAGEGKVERTETRVSLTYRDVLKVTDAGKVFGGRGFKFR
;
A
#
# COMPACT_ATOMS: atom_id res chain seq x y z
N MET A 1 43.15 -1.05 5.03
CA MET A 1 42.61 -1.02 3.66
C MET A 1 41.46 -1.97 3.73
N ASP A 2 40.35 -1.45 4.21
CA ASP A 2 39.27 -2.27 4.73
C ASP A 2 38.26 -2.28 3.60
N GLY A 3 38.23 -3.39 2.88
CA GLY A 3 37.33 -3.58 1.75
C GLY A 3 35.90 -3.52 2.26
N GLU A 4 35.21 -2.43 1.94
CA GLU A 4 33.76 -2.38 1.94
C GLU A 4 33.27 -3.47 0.98
N THR A 5 32.91 -4.61 1.54
CA THR A 5 32.10 -5.60 0.84
C THR A 5 30.75 -4.95 0.63
N ASN A 6 30.50 -4.41 -0.57
CA ASN A 6 29.16 -4.02 -0.99
C ASN A 6 28.22 -5.21 -0.76
N THR A 7 27.37 -5.11 0.25
CA THR A 7 26.32 -6.09 0.49
C THR A 7 25.33 -6.02 -0.67
N PRO A 8 24.89 -7.16 -1.25
CA PRO A 8 23.92 -7.19 -2.37
C PRO A 8 22.55 -6.54 -2.09
N SER A 9 22.33 -6.04 -0.86
CA SER A 9 21.06 -5.56 -0.34
C SER A 9 20.61 -4.19 -0.85
N ASP A 10 21.49 -3.37 -1.41
CA ASP A 10 21.18 -1.97 -1.77
C ASP A 10 21.04 -1.72 -3.28
N VAL A 11 20.89 -2.78 -4.08
CA VAL A 11 20.60 -2.64 -5.51
C VAL A 11 19.19 -2.08 -5.70
N GLU A 12 19.07 -1.05 -6.53
CA GLU A 12 17.77 -0.44 -6.84
C GLU A 12 16.83 -1.45 -7.53
N PRO A 13 15.58 -1.61 -7.06
CA PRO A 13 14.67 -2.59 -7.64
C PRO A 13 14.22 -2.19 -9.05
N ILE A 14 14.21 -3.16 -9.95
CA ILE A 14 13.69 -3.03 -11.31
C ILE A 14 12.30 -3.66 -11.37
N PHE A 15 11.28 -2.89 -11.74
CA PHE A 15 9.90 -3.35 -11.80
C PHE A 15 9.51 -3.83 -13.20
N LYS A 16 8.80 -4.95 -13.24
CA LYS A 16 8.12 -5.47 -14.43
C LYS A 16 6.77 -4.76 -14.64
N PRO A 17 6.11 -4.95 -15.79
CA PRO A 17 4.71 -4.54 -15.93
C PRO A 17 3.82 -5.16 -14.84
N LEU A 18 2.78 -4.44 -14.42
CA LEU A 18 1.93 -4.81 -13.30
C LEU A 18 1.28 -6.20 -13.45
N GLU A 19 1.04 -6.66 -14.67
CA GLU A 19 0.54 -8.00 -14.97
C GLU A 19 1.38 -9.11 -14.33
N ALA A 20 2.70 -8.93 -14.24
CA ALA A 20 3.62 -9.90 -13.62
C ALA A 20 3.43 -10.05 -12.10
N TYR A 21 2.74 -9.09 -11.48
CA TYR A 21 2.51 -9.03 -10.04
C TYR A 21 1.05 -9.30 -9.65
N LYS A 22 0.21 -9.70 -10.60
CA LYS A 22 -1.23 -9.89 -10.38
C LYS A 22 -1.49 -11.06 -9.42
N ILE A 23 -2.33 -10.82 -8.41
CA ILE A 23 -2.85 -11.88 -7.55
C ILE A 23 -4.09 -12.48 -8.24
N THR A 24 -3.92 -13.63 -8.90
CA THR A 24 -4.92 -14.21 -9.81
C THR A 24 -6.15 -14.80 -9.13
N SER A 25 -6.07 -15.06 -7.83
CA SER A 25 -7.14 -15.70 -7.06
C SER A 25 -8.17 -14.73 -6.48
N LEU A 26 -7.97 -13.41 -6.61
CA LEU A 26 -8.94 -12.40 -6.18
C LEU A 26 -9.86 -11.96 -7.34
N PRO A 27 -11.10 -11.52 -7.04
CA PRO A 27 -12.11 -11.16 -8.04
C PRO A 27 -11.74 -9.95 -8.92
N SER A 28 -10.96 -9.00 -8.40
CA SER A 28 -10.44 -7.85 -9.18
C SER A 28 -8.93 -7.66 -9.08
N SER A 29 -8.43 -6.63 -9.78
CA SER A 29 -7.02 -6.29 -9.96
C SER A 29 -6.31 -5.89 -8.66
N ALA A 30 -5.87 -6.90 -7.91
CA ALA A 30 -4.86 -6.74 -6.85
C ALA A 30 -3.47 -7.15 -7.38
N TYR A 31 -2.43 -6.42 -6.95
CA TYR A 31 -1.05 -6.66 -7.35
C TYR A 31 -0.13 -6.68 -6.13
N TYR A 32 0.82 -7.60 -6.09
CA TYR A 32 1.78 -7.72 -5.00
C TYR A 32 3.21 -7.72 -5.54
N ILE A 33 4.00 -6.74 -5.10
CA ILE A 33 5.38 -6.54 -5.52
C ILE A 33 6.29 -6.79 -4.29
N PRO A 34 7.04 -7.91 -4.25
CA PRO A 34 8.06 -8.12 -3.22
C PRO A 34 9.26 -7.20 -3.47
N ASN A 35 10.06 -6.92 -2.44
CA ASN A 35 11.28 -6.11 -2.53
C ASN A 35 11.08 -4.75 -3.25
N PHE A 36 9.96 -4.10 -2.98
CA PHE A 36 9.62 -2.77 -3.50
C PHE A 36 10.54 -1.66 -2.95
N LEU A 37 11.09 -1.88 -1.76
CA LEU A 37 12.12 -1.04 -1.13
C LEU A 37 13.38 -1.85 -0.85
N THR A 38 14.52 -1.16 -0.78
CA THR A 38 15.75 -1.74 -0.24
C THR A 38 15.73 -1.70 1.30
N PRO A 39 16.53 -2.55 1.99
CA PRO A 39 16.68 -2.48 3.43
C PRO A 39 17.20 -1.13 3.94
N HIS A 40 18.10 -0.47 3.19
CA HIS A 40 18.60 0.87 3.53
C HIS A 40 17.49 1.94 3.44
N GLU A 41 16.64 1.89 2.40
CA GLU A 41 15.49 2.79 2.27
C GLU A 41 14.49 2.59 3.40
N SER A 42 14.16 1.33 3.72
CA SER A 42 13.29 0.99 4.86
C SER A 42 13.84 1.52 6.18
N SER A 43 15.15 1.35 6.43
CA SER A 43 15.81 1.85 7.64
C SER A 43 15.75 3.38 7.74
N SER A 44 16.03 4.07 6.63
CA SER A 44 15.94 5.54 6.55
C SER A 44 14.52 6.06 6.75
N LEU A 45 13.53 5.36 6.20
CA LEU A 45 12.11 5.65 6.39
C LEU A 45 11.69 5.48 7.84
N LEU A 46 11.99 4.33 8.46
CA LEU A 46 11.66 4.04 9.86
C LEU A 46 12.31 5.07 10.81
N HIS A 47 13.55 5.47 10.54
CA HIS A 47 14.22 6.53 11.29
C HIS A 47 13.54 7.90 11.17
N SER A 48 12.96 8.21 10.00
CA SER A 48 12.24 9.48 9.79
C SER A 48 10.85 9.45 10.42
N ILE A 49 10.16 8.32 10.34
CA ILE A 49 8.82 8.10 10.92
C ILE A 49 8.87 8.20 12.45
N SER A 50 9.90 7.65 13.10
CA SER A 50 10.04 7.67 14.56
C SER A 50 10.18 9.08 15.16
N LYS A 51 10.59 10.07 14.37
CA LYS A 51 10.71 11.48 14.79
C LYS A 51 9.38 12.25 14.79
N ASN A 52 8.33 11.68 14.20
CA ASN A 52 7.02 12.33 14.06
C ASN A 52 6.08 11.95 15.20
N GLN A 53 5.08 12.79 15.45
CA GLN A 53 4.09 12.55 16.50
C GLN A 53 3.11 11.45 16.10
N TRP A 54 2.83 10.56 17.05
CA TRP A 54 1.88 9.47 16.90
C TRP A 54 0.55 9.80 17.55
N THR A 55 -0.55 9.39 16.92
CA THR A 55 -1.85 9.26 17.58
C THR A 55 -1.97 7.83 18.12
N GLN A 56 -2.02 7.70 19.44
CA GLN A 56 -2.21 6.41 20.11
C GLN A 56 -3.68 5.99 20.04
N LEU A 57 -3.94 4.77 19.59
CA LEU A 57 -5.22 4.07 19.70
C LEU A 57 -5.11 2.96 20.75
N SER A 58 -6.19 2.22 21.00
CA SER A 58 -6.25 1.22 22.07
C SER A 58 -5.11 0.20 22.03
N HIS A 59 -4.78 -0.31 20.83
CA HIS A 59 -3.77 -1.38 20.66
C HIS A 59 -2.76 -1.10 19.54
N ARG A 60 -2.87 0.05 18.87
CA ARG A 60 -1.99 0.41 17.76
C ARG A 60 -1.80 1.92 17.74
N ARG A 61 -0.92 2.43 16.89
CA ARG A 61 -0.77 3.88 16.69
C ARG A 61 -0.71 4.23 15.21
N LEU A 62 -1.06 5.48 14.89
CA LEU A 62 -1.05 5.96 13.51
C LEU A 62 -0.48 7.38 13.36
N GLN A 63 -0.09 7.72 12.13
CA GLN A 63 0.24 9.08 11.70
C GLN A 63 -0.44 9.38 10.36
N PRO A 64 -1.39 10.34 10.29
CA PRO A 64 -1.93 10.80 9.03
C PRO A 64 -1.06 11.91 8.43
N HIS A 65 -0.67 11.77 7.17
CA HIS A 65 0.14 12.76 6.45
C HIS A 65 -0.54 13.15 5.13
N PRO A 66 -0.56 14.45 4.76
CA PRO A 66 0.04 15.58 5.50
C PRO A 66 -0.79 16.04 6.71
N ALA A 67 -2.03 15.58 6.83
CA ALA A 67 -2.97 15.91 7.89
C ALA A 67 -4.06 14.83 7.99
N PRO A 68 -4.77 14.71 9.13
CA PRO A 68 -5.96 13.86 9.21
C PRO A 68 -7.07 14.35 8.27
N LEU A 69 -7.91 13.43 7.81
CA LEU A 69 -9.14 13.80 7.14
C LEU A 69 -10.15 14.39 8.12
N THR A 70 -10.94 15.34 7.63
CA THR A 70 -12.14 15.82 8.34
C THR A 70 -13.18 14.70 8.48
N PRO A 71 -14.15 14.82 9.41
CA PRO A 71 -15.25 13.86 9.52
C PRO A 71 -16.05 13.68 8.21
N SER A 72 -16.09 14.71 7.36
CA SER A 72 -16.71 14.67 6.02
C SER A 72 -15.81 14.06 4.93
N GLY A 73 -14.62 13.56 5.28
CA GLY A 73 -13.71 12.89 4.33
C GLY A 73 -12.89 13.85 3.45
N HIS A 74 -12.84 15.14 3.77
CA HIS A 74 -12.01 16.11 3.04
C HIS A 74 -10.60 16.20 3.64
N LEU A 75 -9.59 16.37 2.80
CA LEU A 75 -8.22 16.70 3.21
C LEU A 75 -8.06 18.22 3.25
N LEU A 76 -7.86 18.78 4.44
CA LEU A 76 -7.55 20.20 4.63
C LEU A 76 -6.05 20.36 4.84
N THR A 77 -5.33 20.78 3.80
CA THR A 77 -3.88 20.94 3.86
C THR A 77 -3.42 22.05 2.91
N SER A 78 -2.36 22.76 3.31
CA SER A 78 -1.58 23.63 2.42
C SER A 78 -0.22 23.02 2.07
N LYS A 79 0.07 21.82 2.58
CA LYS A 79 1.34 21.10 2.41
C LYS A 79 1.14 19.84 1.59
N SER A 80 2.11 19.55 0.73
CA SER A 80 2.30 18.24 0.11
C SER A 80 2.86 17.23 1.13
N LEU A 81 3.00 15.97 0.71
CA LEU A 81 3.68 14.96 1.50
C LEU A 81 5.13 15.37 1.79
N ALA A 82 5.64 14.97 2.95
CA ALA A 82 7.04 15.22 3.29
C ALA A 82 7.97 14.49 2.30
N PRO A 83 9.17 15.02 1.99
CA PRO A 83 10.05 14.43 0.98
C PRO A 83 10.37 12.94 1.20
N TYR A 84 10.55 12.52 2.47
CA TYR A 84 10.82 11.11 2.81
C TYR A 84 9.59 10.20 2.60
N LEU A 85 8.39 10.75 2.51
CA LEU A 85 7.17 10.01 2.16
C LEU A 85 6.91 10.04 0.64
N GLU A 86 7.50 10.99 -0.09
CA GLU A 86 7.43 11.02 -1.55
C GLU A 86 8.49 10.11 -2.18
N ARG A 87 9.76 10.22 -1.78
CA ARG A 87 10.86 9.47 -2.38
C ARG A 87 11.39 8.37 -1.47
N PRO A 88 11.60 7.14 -2.00
CA PRO A 88 11.38 6.71 -3.39
C PRO A 88 9.93 6.25 -3.69
N ILE A 89 9.06 6.16 -2.68
CA ILE A 89 7.81 5.40 -2.75
C ILE A 89 6.85 5.92 -3.81
N VAL A 90 6.50 7.20 -3.79
CA VAL A 90 5.54 7.80 -4.73
C VAL A 90 6.11 7.80 -6.15
N ASP A 91 7.40 8.11 -6.30
CA ASP A 91 8.08 8.07 -7.60
C ASP A 91 7.99 6.67 -8.23
N ARG A 92 8.23 5.62 -7.43
CA ARG A 92 8.09 4.23 -7.87
C ARG A 92 6.64 3.84 -8.15
N ILE A 93 5.69 4.19 -7.29
CA ILE A 93 4.26 3.94 -7.54
C ILE A 93 3.82 4.56 -8.88
N LEU A 94 4.30 5.77 -9.20
CA LEU A 94 3.97 6.48 -10.42
C LEU A 94 4.71 5.97 -11.66
N SER A 95 5.81 5.22 -11.50
CA SER A 95 6.53 4.58 -12.61
C SER A 95 5.93 3.22 -12.99
N LEU A 96 5.18 2.57 -12.10
CA LEU A 96 4.48 1.32 -12.38
C LEU A 96 3.47 1.51 -13.52
N SER A 97 3.53 0.61 -14.50
CA SER A 97 2.70 0.64 -15.70
C SER A 97 2.26 -0.75 -16.10
N PHE A 98 1.20 -0.79 -16.90
CA PHE A 98 0.73 -1.99 -17.58
C PHE A 98 1.41 -2.10 -18.95
N SER A 99 1.51 -3.31 -19.48
CA SER A 99 2.00 -3.52 -20.84
C SER A 99 1.11 -2.81 -21.87
N ASP A 100 1.72 -2.27 -22.93
CA ASP A 100 1.00 -1.62 -24.03
C ASP A 100 0.27 -2.63 -24.94
N ASP A 101 0.62 -3.91 -24.87
CA ASP A 101 0.05 -5.02 -25.66
C ASP A 101 -0.14 -6.30 -24.79
N PRO A 102 -1.32 -6.96 -24.79
CA PRO A 102 -1.54 -8.24 -24.11
C PRO A 102 -0.68 -9.41 -24.61
N SER A 103 0.00 -9.30 -25.76
CA SER A 103 0.76 -10.39 -26.40
C SER A 103 2.26 -10.46 -26.03
N ASP A 104 2.81 -9.45 -25.37
CA ASP A 104 4.25 -9.35 -25.05
C ASP A 104 4.72 -10.25 -23.87
N ILE A 105 3.82 -11.04 -23.29
CA ILE A 105 4.15 -11.90 -22.13
C ILE A 105 4.98 -13.14 -22.54
N SER A 106 5.08 -13.46 -23.83
CA SER A 106 5.72 -14.70 -24.30
C SER A 106 7.18 -14.60 -24.78
N ASN A 107 7.75 -13.40 -24.98
CA ASN A 107 9.06 -13.26 -25.61
C ASN A 107 9.97 -12.28 -24.87
N ASN A 108 10.46 -12.65 -23.69
CA ASN A 108 11.65 -11.98 -23.14
C ASN A 108 12.55 -12.95 -22.37
N ASN A 109 13.07 -13.94 -23.10
CA ASN A 109 14.40 -14.46 -22.85
C ASN A 109 15.30 -13.93 -23.97
N ASN A 110 16.37 -13.25 -23.57
CA ASN A 110 17.44 -12.66 -24.39
C ASN A 110 17.11 -11.28 -24.99
N ASN A 111 17.62 -10.22 -24.37
CA ASN A 111 18.80 -9.53 -24.92
C ASN A 111 19.33 -8.46 -23.95
N ASN A 112 20.61 -8.61 -23.62
CA ASN A 112 21.47 -7.54 -23.13
C ASN A 112 21.56 -6.47 -24.21
N GLU A 113 21.30 -5.20 -23.88
CA GLU A 113 21.95 -4.11 -24.59
C GLU A 113 22.14 -2.88 -23.69
N ASN A 114 23.41 -2.47 -23.64
CA ASN A 114 23.95 -1.29 -22.98
C ASN A 114 23.39 -0.01 -23.61
N SER A 115 22.97 0.95 -22.78
CA SER A 115 23.02 2.34 -23.18
C SER A 115 23.33 3.26 -22.00
N ASN A 116 24.61 3.64 -21.92
CA ASN A 116 25.11 4.79 -21.17
C ASN A 116 24.45 6.08 -21.68
N LYS A 117 23.83 6.87 -20.79
CA LYS A 117 23.67 8.32 -21.02
C LYS A 117 23.91 9.12 -19.74
N ASN A 118 24.79 10.11 -19.91
CA ASN A 118 25.28 11.07 -18.93
C ASN A 118 24.16 11.91 -18.29
N ILE A 119 24.27 12.11 -16.97
CA ILE A 119 23.45 13.04 -16.19
C ILE A 119 24.18 14.39 -16.15
N ASN A 120 23.49 15.45 -16.54
CA ASN A 120 23.91 16.82 -16.23
C ASN A 120 22.73 17.58 -15.60
N THR A 121 23.05 18.36 -14.57
CA THR A 121 22.13 18.92 -13.58
C THR A 121 21.56 20.28 -14.01
N ARG A 122 20.25 20.49 -13.76
CA ARG A 122 19.65 21.59 -12.97
C ARG A 122 18.17 21.80 -13.32
N ASP A 123 17.38 21.90 -12.25
CA ASP A 123 16.11 22.63 -12.11
C ASP A 123 15.25 22.82 -13.36
N ASP A 124 14.37 21.87 -13.63
CA ASP A 124 13.12 22.15 -14.34
C ASP A 124 12.03 21.20 -13.84
N VAL A 125 10.88 21.79 -13.48
CA VAL A 125 9.64 21.09 -13.18
C VAL A 125 9.29 20.22 -14.38
N VAL A 126 9.42 18.90 -14.22
CA VAL A 126 9.10 17.92 -15.27
C VAL A 126 7.61 17.98 -15.57
N SER A 127 7.25 18.83 -16.53
CA SER A 127 6.02 18.69 -17.29
C SER A 127 6.11 17.36 -18.02
N TYR A 128 5.29 16.40 -17.58
CA TYR A 128 5.20 15.09 -18.23
C TYR A 128 4.72 15.29 -19.67
N ASN A 129 5.65 15.26 -20.62
CA ASN A 129 5.39 15.37 -22.05
C ASN A 129 4.49 14.20 -22.49
N ILE A 130 3.27 14.55 -22.94
CA ILE A 130 2.27 13.64 -23.49
C ILE A 130 2.68 13.25 -24.92
N LYS A 131 3.79 12.52 -25.13
CA LYS A 131 4.16 11.95 -26.46
C LYS A 131 5.00 10.65 -26.38
N GLU A 132 4.83 9.83 -25.36
CA GLU A 132 5.07 8.37 -25.50
C GLU A 132 3.70 7.69 -25.56
N GLY A 133 3.57 6.61 -26.35
CA GLY A 133 2.35 5.78 -26.38
C GLY A 133 1.85 5.55 -24.97
N ARG A 134 0.56 5.84 -24.72
CA ARG A 134 0.04 6.19 -23.39
C ARG A 134 -0.03 4.96 -22.49
N LYS A 135 1.12 4.51 -21.98
CA LYS A 135 1.24 3.43 -20.98
C LYS A 135 0.24 3.68 -19.87
N ARG A 136 -0.72 2.76 -19.73
CA ARG A 136 -1.73 2.82 -18.67
C ARG A 136 -1.03 2.66 -17.32
N ARG A 137 -1.33 3.52 -16.35
CA ARG A 137 -0.76 3.49 -14.98
C ARG A 137 -1.86 3.46 -13.93
N ILE A 138 -1.51 3.15 -12.68
CA ILE A 138 -2.48 2.87 -11.63
C ILE A 138 -3.28 4.11 -11.18
N PHE A 139 -2.68 5.31 -11.23
CA PHE A 139 -3.36 6.57 -10.89
C PHE A 139 -3.80 7.38 -12.10
N THR A 140 -3.74 6.85 -13.34
CA THR A 140 -4.04 7.63 -14.56
C THR A 140 -5.43 8.28 -14.55
N SER A 141 -6.42 7.64 -13.91
CA SER A 141 -7.80 8.15 -13.84
C SER A 141 -8.13 8.85 -12.53
N SER A 142 -7.16 8.99 -11.61
CA SER A 142 -7.40 9.65 -10.33
C SER A 142 -7.36 11.18 -10.49
N PRO A 143 -8.14 11.95 -9.71
CA PRO A 143 -8.21 13.41 -9.89
C PRO A 143 -6.85 14.12 -9.83
N HIS A 144 -5.96 13.66 -8.97
CA HIS A 144 -4.63 14.26 -8.80
C HIS A 144 -3.53 13.49 -9.55
N HIS A 145 -3.86 12.38 -10.21
CA HIS A 145 -2.96 11.48 -10.91
C HIS A 145 -1.83 10.90 -10.04
N ARG A 146 -1.98 10.97 -8.71
CA ARG A 146 -1.00 10.51 -7.71
C ARG A 146 -1.63 10.39 -6.34
N PRO A 147 -1.04 9.59 -5.42
CA PRO A 147 -1.42 9.66 -4.02
C PRO A 147 -1.06 11.04 -3.43
N ASN A 148 -1.97 11.59 -2.63
CA ASN A 148 -1.81 12.87 -1.95
C ASN A 148 -1.93 12.75 -0.41
N HIS A 149 -2.19 11.53 0.08
CA HIS A 149 -2.34 11.23 1.50
C HIS A 149 -1.72 9.87 1.81
N VAL A 150 -1.05 9.77 2.95
CA VAL A 150 -0.52 8.51 3.48
C VAL A 150 -0.92 8.36 4.94
N LEU A 151 -1.43 7.18 5.30
CA LEU A 151 -1.67 6.81 6.68
C LEU A 151 -0.62 5.79 7.10
N ILE A 152 0.19 6.17 8.08
CA ILE A 152 1.19 5.28 8.67
C ILE A 152 0.54 4.58 9.85
N ASN A 153 0.62 3.24 9.91
CA ASN A 153 0.12 2.46 11.04
C ASN A 153 1.24 1.58 11.59
N GLU A 154 1.28 1.45 12.91
CA GLU A 154 2.19 0.56 13.62
C GLU A 154 1.42 -0.47 14.43
N TYR A 155 1.80 -1.74 14.27
CA TYR A 155 1.17 -2.91 14.87
C TYR A 155 2.21 -3.73 15.64
N PRO A 156 2.27 -3.61 16.98
CA PRO A 156 3.00 -4.56 17.81
C PRO A 156 2.46 -6.00 17.65
N PRO A 157 3.26 -7.02 17.99
CA PRO A 157 2.77 -8.40 18.10
C PRO A 157 1.47 -8.52 18.90
N GLY A 158 0.54 -9.36 18.45
CA GLY A 158 -0.76 -9.53 19.10
C GLY A 158 -1.79 -8.45 18.78
N THR A 159 -1.42 -7.43 18.01
CA THR A 159 -2.33 -6.33 17.65
C THR A 159 -2.82 -6.45 16.22
N GLY A 160 -3.93 -5.78 15.91
CA GLY A 160 -4.57 -5.87 14.62
C GLY A 160 -5.53 -4.72 14.36
N ILE A 161 -6.32 -4.87 13.30
CA ILE A 161 -7.42 -3.97 12.97
C ILE A 161 -8.62 -4.84 12.54
N PRO A 162 -9.80 -4.63 13.14
CA PRO A 162 -11.01 -5.33 12.71
C PRO A 162 -11.29 -5.12 11.23
N SER A 163 -12.04 -6.04 10.65
CA SER A 163 -12.50 -5.96 9.26
C SER A 163 -13.22 -4.63 9.00
N HIS A 164 -12.71 -3.83 8.07
CA HIS A 164 -13.21 -2.50 7.74
C HIS A 164 -13.00 -2.19 6.26
N GLN A 165 -13.39 -0.98 5.86
CA GLN A 165 -13.14 -0.41 4.54
C GLN A 165 -12.61 1.02 4.68
N ASP A 166 -11.94 1.52 3.65
CA ASP A 166 -11.32 2.85 3.65
C ASP A 166 -12.34 4.01 3.57
N GLY A 167 -13.57 3.73 3.11
CA GLY A 167 -14.65 4.72 2.96
C GLY A 167 -14.52 5.57 1.69
N ALA A 168 -15.60 6.26 1.30
CA ALA A 168 -15.74 6.93 -0.01
C ALA A 168 -14.90 8.21 -0.21
N ALA A 169 -13.96 8.52 0.71
CA ALA A 169 -13.14 9.73 0.64
C ALA A 169 -12.02 9.64 -0.41
N TYR A 170 -11.65 8.43 -0.84
CA TYR A 170 -10.51 8.19 -1.71
C TYR A 170 -10.94 7.68 -3.08
N PHE A 171 -10.10 7.93 -4.08
CA PHE A 171 -10.11 7.21 -5.34
C PHE A 171 -9.86 5.71 -5.06
N PRO A 172 -10.49 4.77 -5.80
CA PRO A 172 -10.46 3.33 -5.50
C PRO A 172 -9.14 2.66 -5.90
N VAL A 173 -8.03 3.21 -5.43
CA VAL A 173 -6.67 2.69 -5.55
C VAL A 173 -5.97 2.90 -4.21
N VAL A 174 -5.50 1.81 -3.62
CA VAL A 174 -4.77 1.81 -2.35
C VAL A 174 -3.43 1.13 -2.56
N CYS A 175 -2.36 1.82 -2.16
CA CYS A 175 -0.99 1.31 -2.23
C CYS A 175 -0.45 1.18 -0.80
N THR A 176 -0.26 -0.05 -0.32
CA THR A 176 0.21 -0.34 1.04
C THR A 176 1.63 -0.88 0.99
N VAL A 177 2.58 -0.07 1.49
CA VAL A 177 3.97 -0.49 1.71
C VAL A 177 4.10 -1.08 3.10
N THR A 178 4.74 -2.25 3.21
CA THR A 178 5.00 -2.92 4.50
C THR A 178 6.46 -2.78 4.89
N LEU A 179 6.73 -2.39 6.13
CA LEU A 179 8.07 -2.18 6.69
C LEU A 179 8.25 -2.98 7.99
N SER A 180 9.51 -3.24 8.34
CA SER A 180 9.97 -3.93 9.56
C SER A 180 9.59 -5.40 9.62
N SER A 181 8.29 -5.73 9.72
CA SER A 181 7.83 -7.10 9.90
C SER A 181 6.66 -7.43 8.98
N HIS A 182 6.38 -8.73 8.85
CA HIS A 182 5.31 -9.24 8.00
C HIS A 182 3.93 -9.10 8.63
N THR A 183 2.88 -9.36 7.85
CA THR A 183 1.53 -9.60 8.37
C THR A 183 0.70 -10.43 7.40
N VAL A 184 -0.41 -10.98 7.86
CA VAL A 184 -1.44 -11.56 7.00
C VAL A 184 -2.64 -10.62 6.97
N LEU A 185 -2.91 -10.06 5.79
CA LEU A 185 -4.11 -9.28 5.53
C LEU A 185 -5.23 -10.24 5.11
N GLU A 186 -6.35 -10.15 5.81
CA GLU A 186 -7.56 -10.91 5.51
C GLU A 186 -8.53 -10.03 4.72
N ILE A 187 -9.10 -10.55 3.64
CA ILE A 187 -10.07 -9.86 2.80
C ILE A 187 -11.32 -10.74 2.67
N THR A 188 -12.49 -10.15 2.92
CA THR A 188 -13.78 -10.84 2.84
C THR A 188 -14.78 -10.01 2.04
N PRO A 189 -15.63 -10.62 1.19
CA PRO A 189 -16.72 -9.92 0.54
C PRO A 189 -17.66 -9.30 1.58
N LYS A 190 -18.21 -8.13 1.26
CA LYS A 190 -19.31 -7.57 2.04
C LYS A 190 -20.53 -8.46 1.89
N GLN A 191 -21.23 -8.70 3.00
CA GLN A 191 -22.55 -9.29 2.92
C GLN A 191 -23.50 -8.27 2.27
N VAL A 192 -24.18 -8.69 1.22
CA VAL A 192 -25.35 -7.98 0.71
C VAL A 192 -26.47 -8.30 1.68
N THR A 193 -26.79 -7.38 2.58
CA THR A 193 -28.05 -7.45 3.29
C THR A 193 -29.14 -7.04 2.31
N ASP A 194 -29.86 -8.02 1.75
CA ASP A 194 -31.09 -7.74 1.03
C ASP A 194 -32.03 -7.01 1.99
N SER A 195 -32.28 -5.74 1.69
CA SER A 195 -33.10 -4.83 2.48
C SER A 195 -34.58 -5.12 2.22
N THR A 196 -35.04 -6.32 2.59
CA THR A 196 -36.47 -6.69 2.55
C THR A 196 -37.02 -7.35 3.82
N THR A 197 -36.27 -7.45 4.92
CA THR A 197 -36.88 -7.80 6.21
C THR A 197 -36.43 -6.86 7.31
N THR A 198 -37.26 -5.84 7.54
CA THR A 198 -37.32 -5.10 8.81
C THR A 198 -37.65 -6.10 9.92
N ASN A 199 -36.69 -6.39 10.78
CA ASN A 199 -36.98 -6.75 12.17
C ASN A 199 -35.88 -6.12 13.02
N GLU A 200 -36.30 -5.05 13.70
CA GLU A 200 -35.55 -4.43 14.78
C GLU A 200 -35.37 -5.45 15.92
N ASN A 201 -34.24 -5.34 16.60
CA ASN A 201 -33.79 -6.12 17.77
C ASN A 201 -32.92 -7.34 17.44
N ASN A 202 -31.61 -7.11 17.32
CA ASN A 202 -30.61 -7.84 18.10
C ASN A 202 -29.24 -7.16 18.01
N GLU A 203 -28.79 -6.58 19.12
CA GLU A 203 -27.37 -6.47 19.44
C GLU A 203 -26.83 -7.90 19.61
N ASN A 204 -26.39 -8.51 18.52
CA ASN A 204 -25.60 -9.73 18.57
C ASN A 204 -24.49 -9.61 17.53
N THR A 205 -23.27 -9.75 18.04
CA THR A 205 -22.04 -9.99 17.29
C THR A 205 -22.32 -10.73 15.99
N ALA A 206 -22.03 -10.09 14.86
CA ALA A 206 -22.20 -10.66 13.54
C ALA A 206 -21.20 -11.83 13.34
N GLU A 207 -21.53 -13.00 13.89
CA GLU A 207 -21.06 -14.30 13.41
C GLU A 207 -22.09 -14.84 12.41
N CYS A 208 -21.66 -14.97 11.14
CA CYS A 208 -22.22 -15.76 10.02
C CYS A 208 -21.62 -15.14 8.75
N ASN A 209 -21.22 -15.80 7.65
CA ASN A 209 -21.22 -17.16 7.15
C ASN A 209 -19.83 -17.46 6.55
N ASP A 210 -19.61 -18.72 6.15
CA ASP A 210 -18.49 -19.33 5.39
C ASP A 210 -18.18 -18.66 4.03
N GLY A 211 -18.09 -17.32 4.02
CA GLY A 211 -17.79 -16.52 2.85
C GLY A 211 -16.33 -16.71 2.44
N VAL A 212 -16.09 -16.69 1.12
CA VAL A 212 -14.74 -16.79 0.56
C VAL A 212 -13.83 -15.77 1.25
N LYS A 213 -12.83 -16.27 1.98
CA LYS A 213 -11.86 -15.47 2.70
C LYS A 213 -10.53 -15.54 1.95
N TYR A 214 -10.05 -14.39 1.51
CA TYR A 214 -8.73 -14.28 0.90
C TYR A 214 -7.71 -13.88 1.99
N LYS A 215 -6.51 -14.46 1.93
CA LYS A 215 -5.38 -14.11 2.77
C LYS A 215 -4.20 -13.68 1.90
N ILE A 216 -3.68 -12.50 2.16
CA ILE A 216 -2.49 -11.98 1.50
C ILE A 216 -1.38 -11.87 2.54
N TYR A 217 -0.29 -12.60 2.34
CA TYR A 217 0.89 -12.48 3.17
C TYR A 217 1.72 -11.28 2.68
N GLN A 218 1.99 -10.32 3.56
CA GLN A 218 2.74 -9.11 3.24
C GLN A 218 4.13 -9.19 3.84
N GLU A 219 5.14 -9.45 3.02
CA GLU A 219 6.55 -9.43 3.44
C GLU A 219 6.99 -8.01 3.81
N PRO A 220 7.98 -7.83 4.69
CA PRO A 220 8.66 -6.55 4.81
C PRO A 220 9.21 -6.12 3.44
N LEU A 221 9.30 -4.81 3.21
CA LEU A 221 9.77 -4.20 1.96
C LEU A 221 8.83 -4.40 0.76
N SER A 222 7.65 -5.00 0.93
CA SER A 222 6.69 -5.23 -0.16
C SER A 222 5.73 -4.05 -0.39
N LEU A 223 5.13 -4.03 -1.58
CA LEU A 223 4.00 -3.19 -1.94
C LEU A 223 2.80 -4.06 -2.32
N LEU A 224 1.66 -3.84 -1.66
CA LEU A 224 0.35 -4.34 -2.08
C LEU A 224 -0.45 -3.20 -2.72
N ILE A 225 -1.01 -3.46 -3.91
CA ILE A 225 -1.93 -2.57 -4.60
C ILE A 225 -3.30 -3.24 -4.65
N THR A 226 -4.34 -2.57 -4.16
CA THR A 226 -5.73 -2.99 -4.32
C THR A 226 -6.52 -1.93 -5.06
N THR A 227 -7.42 -2.37 -5.94
CA THR A 227 -8.22 -1.48 -6.80
C THR A 227 -9.67 -1.95 -6.90
N ASP A 228 -10.54 -1.04 -7.34
CA ASP A 228 -11.91 -1.33 -7.80
C ASP A 228 -12.71 -2.17 -6.81
N GLU A 229 -13.16 -3.37 -7.19
CA GLU A 229 -14.05 -4.23 -6.40
C GLU A 229 -13.47 -4.62 -5.03
N ILE A 230 -12.17 -4.88 -4.93
CA ILE A 230 -11.52 -5.13 -3.63
C ILE A 230 -11.62 -3.89 -2.73
N TYR A 231 -11.54 -2.69 -3.31
CA TYR A 231 -11.68 -1.46 -2.55
C TYR A 231 -13.15 -1.17 -2.16
N THR A 232 -14.09 -1.35 -3.09
CA THR A 232 -15.49 -0.93 -2.90
C THR A 232 -16.38 -1.96 -2.26
N SER A 233 -16.10 -3.26 -2.44
CA SER A 233 -17.06 -4.34 -2.17
C SER A 233 -16.53 -5.38 -1.19
N HIS A 234 -15.31 -5.21 -0.69
CA HIS A 234 -14.70 -6.10 0.31
C HIS A 234 -14.36 -5.34 1.59
N LEU A 235 -14.32 -6.08 2.68
CA LEU A 235 -13.76 -5.67 3.95
C LEU A 235 -12.34 -6.24 4.07
N HIS A 236 -11.48 -5.56 4.79
CA HIS A 236 -10.13 -6.04 5.08
C HIS A 236 -9.74 -5.81 6.53
N GLY A 237 -8.94 -6.71 7.08
CA GLY A 237 -8.55 -6.70 8.47
C GLY A 237 -7.23 -7.43 8.72
N ILE A 238 -6.66 -7.18 9.89
CA ILE A 238 -5.48 -7.88 10.40
C ILE A 238 -5.88 -8.48 11.74
N SER A 239 -5.80 -9.80 11.85
CA SER A 239 -6.10 -10.52 13.09
C SER A 239 -5.13 -10.11 14.21
N ALA A 240 -5.68 -9.91 15.41
CA ALA A 240 -4.92 -9.65 16.63
C ALA A 240 -4.33 -10.97 17.16
N THR A 241 -3.20 -11.38 16.58
CA THR A 241 -2.49 -12.62 16.92
C THR A 241 -0.99 -12.38 17.02
N THR A 242 -0.29 -13.22 17.78
CA THR A 242 1.17 -13.28 17.83
C THR A 242 1.73 -14.30 16.85
N THR A 243 0.89 -15.18 16.30
CA THR A 243 1.30 -16.23 15.36
C THR A 243 0.27 -16.36 14.26
N ASP A 244 0.71 -16.29 13.01
CA ASP A 244 -0.09 -16.62 11.85
C ASP A 244 0.04 -18.12 11.58
N GLU A 245 -1.08 -18.82 11.48
CA GLU A 245 -1.13 -20.28 11.31
C GLU A 245 -1.89 -20.67 10.03
N ASN A 246 -1.74 -21.95 9.65
CA ASN A 246 -2.34 -22.53 8.45
C ASN A 246 -1.96 -21.74 7.18
N LEU A 247 -0.68 -21.39 7.08
CA LEU A 247 -0.10 -20.73 5.91
C LEU A 247 0.44 -21.77 4.95
N SER A 248 -0.07 -21.80 3.73
CA SER A 248 0.32 -22.78 2.72
C SER A 248 0.05 -22.24 1.31
N PRO A 249 0.52 -22.92 0.25
CA PRO A 249 0.18 -22.58 -1.12
C PRO A 249 -1.33 -22.54 -1.41
N SER A 250 -2.14 -23.28 -0.65
CA SER A 250 -3.60 -23.34 -0.84
C SER A 250 -4.36 -22.28 -0.03
N THR A 251 -3.73 -21.68 0.99
CA THR A 251 -4.41 -20.72 1.88
C THR A 251 -3.97 -19.27 1.66
N ILE A 252 -2.83 -19.04 1.00
CA ILE A 252 -2.28 -17.70 0.75
C ILE A 252 -2.40 -17.33 -0.72
N ASN A 253 -3.19 -16.31 -1.01
CA ASN A 253 -3.61 -15.94 -2.35
C ASN A 253 -2.47 -15.42 -3.23
N ASN A 254 -1.43 -14.83 -2.63
CA ASN A 254 -0.24 -14.34 -3.32
C ASN A 254 0.98 -15.27 -3.19
N TRP A 255 0.81 -16.55 -2.84
CA TRP A 255 1.92 -17.48 -2.57
C TRP A 255 3.00 -17.51 -3.64
N ASN A 256 2.60 -17.52 -4.92
CA ASN A 256 3.54 -17.59 -6.05
C ASN A 256 4.38 -16.32 -6.23
N LEU A 257 3.97 -15.20 -5.62
CA LEU A 257 4.65 -13.91 -5.67
C LEU A 257 5.54 -13.66 -4.44
N LEU A 258 5.49 -14.52 -3.42
CA LEU A 258 6.37 -14.43 -2.26
C LEU A 258 7.80 -14.83 -2.64
N SER A 259 8.79 -14.32 -1.90
CA SER A 259 10.18 -14.76 -2.03
C SER A 259 10.36 -16.24 -1.69
N ASP A 260 11.39 -16.87 -2.25
CA ASP A 260 11.75 -18.25 -1.92
C ASP A 260 12.06 -18.40 -0.43
N ASP A 261 12.76 -17.43 0.16
CA ASP A 261 13.08 -17.42 1.60
C ASP A 261 11.82 -17.44 2.45
N THR A 262 10.83 -16.60 2.13
CA THR A 262 9.54 -16.60 2.83
C THR A 262 8.80 -17.93 2.68
N ARG A 263 8.74 -18.50 1.47
CA ARG A 263 8.07 -19.78 1.23
C ARG A 263 8.75 -20.92 2.01
N ASN A 264 10.08 -20.99 1.94
CA ASN A 264 10.88 -21.99 2.64
C ASN A 264 10.73 -21.85 4.16
N MET A 265 10.74 -20.62 4.69
CA MET A 265 10.51 -20.33 6.10
C MET A 265 9.14 -20.81 6.56
N ILE A 266 8.08 -20.49 5.82
CA ILE A 266 6.71 -20.92 6.15
C ILE A 266 6.60 -22.45 6.11
N GLN A 267 7.17 -23.10 5.10
CA GLN A 267 7.14 -24.56 4.96
C GLN A 267 7.92 -25.26 6.08
N ALA A 268 9.10 -24.76 6.43
CA ALA A 268 9.89 -25.26 7.55
C ALA A 268 9.20 -25.07 8.91
N GLY A 269 8.41 -23.99 9.05
CA GLY A 269 7.56 -23.72 10.20
C GLY A 269 6.21 -24.46 10.18
N GLU A 270 6.01 -25.44 9.28
CA GLU A 270 4.76 -26.20 9.15
C GLU A 270 3.52 -25.30 8.98
N GLY A 271 3.67 -24.18 8.26
CA GLY A 271 2.61 -23.21 8.04
C GLY A 271 2.36 -22.26 9.20
N LYS A 272 3.29 -22.15 10.16
CA LYS A 272 3.26 -21.21 11.27
C LYS A 272 4.38 -20.17 11.15
N VAL A 273 4.03 -18.91 11.36
CA VAL A 273 5.01 -17.80 11.44
C VAL A 273 4.67 -16.91 12.63
N GLU A 274 5.65 -16.67 13.50
CA GLU A 274 5.50 -15.80 14.65
C GLU A 274 5.74 -14.34 14.28
N ARG A 275 4.87 -13.46 14.79
CA ARG A 275 5.05 -12.00 14.74
C ARG A 275 5.90 -11.59 15.94
N THR A 276 7.21 -11.55 15.76
CA THR A 276 8.16 -11.22 16.84
C THR A 276 8.49 -9.73 16.92
N GLU A 277 8.23 -8.98 15.85
CA GLU A 277 8.59 -7.57 15.72
C GLU A 277 7.37 -6.70 15.43
N THR A 278 7.49 -5.41 15.77
CA THR A 278 6.48 -4.41 15.44
C THR A 278 6.44 -4.16 13.93
N ARG A 279 5.28 -4.36 13.31
CA ARG A 279 5.04 -4.12 11.89
C ARG A 279 4.64 -2.67 11.64
N VAL A 280 5.28 -2.00 10.68
CA VAL A 280 4.90 -0.66 10.24
C VAL A 280 4.37 -0.71 8.81
N SER A 281 3.36 0.10 8.49
CA SER A 281 2.84 0.20 7.13
C SER A 281 2.54 1.62 6.73
N LEU A 282 2.73 1.92 5.45
CA LEU A 282 2.39 3.20 4.85
C LEU A 282 1.33 2.97 3.78
N THR A 283 0.13 3.51 3.99
CA THR A 283 -1.01 3.33 3.08
C THR A 283 -1.28 4.60 2.28
N TYR A 284 -0.83 4.62 1.03
CA TYR A 284 -0.90 5.73 0.08
C TYR A 284 -2.20 5.70 -0.73
N ARG A 285 -2.89 6.84 -0.79
CA ARG A 285 -4.18 7.02 -1.44
C ARG A 285 -4.31 8.41 -2.06
N ASP A 286 -5.25 8.56 -2.99
CA ASP A 286 -5.66 9.86 -3.53
C ASP A 286 -7.01 10.28 -2.93
N VAL A 287 -6.99 11.30 -2.05
CA VAL A 287 -8.19 11.90 -1.49
C VAL A 287 -8.87 12.75 -2.55
N LEU A 288 -10.15 12.49 -2.80
CA LEU A 288 -10.91 13.13 -3.88
C LEU A 288 -11.13 14.62 -3.64
N LYS A 289 -11.38 15.02 -2.39
CA LYS A 289 -11.71 16.40 -2.01
C LYS A 289 -10.60 17.00 -1.17
N VAL A 290 -9.78 17.84 -1.80
CA VAL A 290 -8.70 18.59 -1.15
C VAL A 290 -9.07 20.07 -1.10
N THR A 291 -8.92 20.70 0.07
CA THR A 291 -9.11 22.15 0.21
C THR A 291 -7.88 22.76 0.87
N ASP A 292 -7.41 23.86 0.29
CA ASP A 292 -6.29 24.63 0.83
C ASP A 292 -6.70 25.32 2.14
N ALA A 293 -6.12 24.84 3.25
CA ALA A 293 -6.39 25.38 4.57
C ALA A 293 -6.01 26.88 4.68
N GLY A 294 -5.01 27.36 3.94
CA GLY A 294 -4.63 28.76 3.92
C GLY A 294 -5.74 29.68 3.41
N LYS A 295 -6.54 29.19 2.45
CA LYS A 295 -7.69 29.94 1.89
C LYS A 295 -8.91 29.94 2.82
N VAL A 296 -9.08 28.89 3.62
CA VAL A 296 -10.21 28.76 4.56
C VAL A 296 -10.03 29.69 5.77
N PHE A 297 -8.81 29.77 6.32
CA PHE A 297 -8.54 30.59 7.51
C PHE A 297 -8.06 32.02 7.19
N GLY A 298 -7.51 32.27 5.99
CA GLY A 298 -7.07 33.60 5.56
C GLY A 298 -8.19 34.54 5.08
N GLY A 299 -9.42 34.04 4.88
CA GLY A 299 -10.55 34.83 4.38
C GLY A 299 -11.27 35.69 5.43
N ARG A 300 -10.99 35.51 6.73
CA ARG A 300 -11.51 36.38 7.80
C ARG A 300 -10.50 37.45 8.16
N GLY A 301 -10.29 38.40 7.26
CA GLY A 301 -9.72 39.70 7.62
C GLY A 301 -10.65 40.37 8.63
N PHE A 302 -10.23 40.45 9.88
CA PHE A 302 -10.82 41.35 10.87
C PHE A 302 -10.75 42.77 10.30
N LYS A 303 -11.87 43.27 9.77
CA LYS A 303 -12.09 44.71 9.67
C LYS A 303 -12.30 45.20 11.10
N PHE A 304 -11.22 45.58 11.77
CA PHE A 304 -11.32 46.55 12.86
C PHE A 304 -11.83 47.84 12.23
N ARG A 305 -13.05 48.21 12.59
CA ARG A 305 -13.67 49.49 12.29
C ARG A 305 -13.82 50.24 13.60
#